data_AF-A0A920NGG8-F1
#
_entry.id   AF-A0A920NGG8-F1
#
_cell.length_a   1.000
_cell.length_b   1.000
_cell.length_c   1.000
_cell.angle_alpha   90.00
_cell.angle_beta   90.00
_cell.angle_gamma   90.00
#
_symmetry.space_group_name_H-M   'P 1'
#
loop_
_entity.id
_entity.type
_entity.pdbx_description
1 polymer ?
#
loop_
_entity_poly.entity_id
_entity_poly.type
_entity_poly.pdbx_seq_one_letter_code
_entity_poly.pdbx_strand_id
1 'polypeptide(L)'
;MSSNPLTLFEKIWHSHIVTQEPKSPAVLYIDLHLVHEVTSPQAFTGLRERGLKVRRPTHTLATMDHSIPTTPLSIPMADTQAAAQLQQLAENCDEFDIELYGMDSPMRGIVHVIGPELGRTQPGMTIVCGDSHTSTHGAFGALAFGIGTSEVEHVLASQCLLQHQPKHSK
;
A
#
# COMPACT_ATOMS: atom_id res chain seq x y z
N MET A 1 -9.01 -25.61 -29.36
CA MET A 1 -9.33 -24.17 -29.33
C MET A 1 -8.05 -23.47 -28.93
N SER A 2 -7.49 -22.62 -29.79
CA SER A 2 -6.30 -21.83 -29.45
C SER A 2 -6.69 -20.81 -28.40
N SER A 3 -6.44 -21.09 -27.12
CA SER A 3 -6.50 -20.07 -26.07
C SER A 3 -5.43 -19.03 -26.41
N ASN A 4 -5.84 -17.79 -26.71
CA ASN A 4 -4.86 -16.71 -26.88
C ASN A 4 -3.97 -16.66 -25.63
N PRO A 5 -2.64 -16.69 -25.78
CA PRO A 5 -1.75 -16.64 -24.64
C PRO A 5 -1.95 -15.32 -23.91
N LEU A 6 -2.19 -15.40 -22.59
CA LEU A 6 -2.30 -14.24 -21.73
C LEU A 6 -0.90 -13.68 -21.41
N THR A 7 -0.78 -12.36 -21.42
CA THR A 7 0.37 -11.62 -20.88
C THR A 7 0.53 -11.87 -19.37
N LEU A 8 1.71 -11.54 -18.81
CA LEU A 8 1.90 -11.59 -17.35
C LEU A 8 0.87 -10.71 -16.63
N PHE A 9 0.66 -9.50 -17.15
CA PHE A 9 -0.33 -8.57 -16.63
C PHE A 9 -1.73 -9.18 -16.62
N GLU A 10 -2.19 -9.77 -17.72
CA GLU A 10 -3.53 -10.37 -17.81
C GLU A 10 -3.68 -11.58 -16.87
N LYS A 11 -2.63 -12.38 -16.70
CA LYS A 11 -2.64 -13.50 -15.76
C LYS A 11 -2.86 -13.03 -14.33
N ILE A 12 -2.07 -12.04 -13.89
CA ILE A 12 -2.19 -11.47 -12.55
C ILE A 12 -3.53 -10.76 -12.41
N TRP A 13 -3.91 -9.92 -13.36
CA TRP A 13 -5.19 -9.21 -13.32
C TRP A 13 -6.37 -10.17 -13.16
N HIS A 14 -6.49 -11.19 -14.03
CA HIS A 14 -7.61 -12.13 -13.98
C HIS A 14 -7.62 -12.98 -12.71
N SER A 15 -6.45 -13.33 -12.14
CA SER A 15 -6.41 -14.11 -10.90
C SER A 15 -6.83 -13.33 -9.66
N HIS A 16 -6.84 -11.98 -9.73
CA HIS A 16 -7.18 -11.10 -8.59
C HIS A 16 -8.55 -10.45 -8.70
N ILE A 17 -9.33 -10.73 -9.76
CA ILE A 17 -10.73 -10.27 -9.82
C ILE A 17 -11.54 -11.07 -8.80
N VAL A 18 -12.08 -10.37 -7.79
CA VAL A 18 -13.04 -10.93 -6.83
C VAL A 18 -14.42 -11.02 -7.48
N THR A 19 -14.85 -9.94 -8.14
CA THR A 19 -16.07 -9.86 -8.93
C THR A 19 -15.99 -8.69 -9.91
N GLN A 20 -16.77 -8.77 -10.98
CA GLN A 20 -16.92 -7.67 -11.93
C GLN A 20 -18.31 -7.72 -12.59
N GLU A 21 -19.10 -6.67 -12.37
CA GLU A 21 -20.36 -6.48 -13.10
C GLU A 21 -20.10 -5.97 -14.53
N PRO A 22 -20.98 -6.27 -15.50
CA PRO A 22 -20.83 -5.78 -16.86
C PRO A 22 -20.66 -4.25 -16.92
N LYS A 23 -19.64 -3.79 -17.66
CA LYS A 23 -19.30 -2.37 -17.84
C LYS A 23 -18.92 -1.61 -16.56
N SER A 24 -18.67 -2.32 -15.45
CA SER A 24 -18.23 -1.74 -14.18
C SER A 24 -16.74 -1.98 -13.95
N PRO A 25 -16.06 -1.18 -13.10
CA PRO A 25 -14.73 -1.53 -12.62
C PRO A 25 -14.75 -2.90 -11.93
N ALA A 26 -13.67 -3.66 -12.06
CA ALA A 26 -13.50 -4.90 -11.32
C ALA A 26 -13.22 -4.57 -9.85
N VAL A 27 -13.73 -5.42 -8.95
CA VAL A 27 -13.27 -5.47 -7.56
C VAL A 27 -12.00 -6.32 -7.56
N LEU A 28 -10.85 -5.65 -7.48
CA LEU A 28 -9.53 -6.27 -7.51
C LEU A 28 -9.05 -6.53 -6.08
N TYR A 29 -8.68 -7.76 -5.76
CA TYR A 29 -8.03 -8.09 -4.49
C TYR A 29 -6.62 -7.51 -4.45
N ILE A 30 -6.21 -7.02 -3.28
CA ILE A 30 -4.87 -6.47 -3.04
C ILE A 30 -4.09 -7.41 -2.12
N ASP A 31 -2.96 -7.96 -2.58
CA ASP A 31 -2.14 -8.85 -1.76
C ASP A 31 -1.30 -8.11 -0.71
N LEU A 32 -0.71 -6.98 -1.10
CA LEU A 32 0.12 -6.16 -0.23
C LEU A 32 -0.26 -4.69 -0.36
N HIS A 33 -0.56 -4.08 0.79
CA HIS A 33 -0.77 -2.65 0.92
C HIS A 33 0.39 -2.05 1.70
N LEU A 34 1.13 -1.14 1.08
CA LEU A 34 2.17 -0.37 1.77
C LEU A 34 1.60 0.99 2.17
N VAL A 35 1.93 1.46 3.36
CA VAL A 35 1.52 2.77 3.86
C VAL A 35 2.69 3.53 4.47
N HIS A 36 2.60 4.85 4.43
CA HIS A 36 3.57 5.78 5.00
C HIS A 36 2.84 7.00 5.57
N GLU A 37 3.56 7.85 6.29
CA GLU A 37 3.03 8.91 7.17
C GLU A 37 2.35 10.07 6.43
N VAL A 38 2.54 10.21 5.12
CA VAL A 38 2.07 11.39 4.39
C VAL A 38 0.64 11.21 3.87
N THR A 39 0.34 10.07 3.26
CA THR A 39 -0.92 9.89 2.51
C THR A 39 -1.95 9.01 3.22
N SER A 40 -1.54 8.29 4.26
CA SER A 40 -2.39 7.38 5.04
C SER A 40 -3.20 8.00 6.20
N PRO A 41 -2.82 9.13 6.85
CA PRO A 41 -3.51 9.59 8.07
C PRO A 41 -5.03 9.81 7.89
N GLN A 42 -5.43 10.42 6.78
CA GLN A 42 -6.84 10.69 6.50
C GLN A 42 -7.65 9.39 6.28
N ALA A 43 -7.03 8.35 5.73
CA ALA A 43 -7.68 7.07 5.52
C ALA A 43 -8.04 6.40 6.86
N PHE A 44 -7.11 6.40 7.83
CA PHE A 44 -7.38 5.91 9.17
C PHE A 44 -8.47 6.71 9.90
N THR A 45 -8.48 8.02 9.73
CA THR A 45 -9.58 8.86 10.24
C THR A 45 -10.93 8.47 9.64
N GLY A 46 -11.01 8.24 8.33
CA GLY A 46 -12.23 7.77 7.67
C GLY A 46 -12.71 6.42 8.22
N LEU A 47 -11.80 5.49 8.50
CA LEU A 47 -12.14 4.21 9.16
C LEU A 47 -12.77 4.45 10.54
N ARG A 48 -12.13 5.27 11.39
CA ARG A 48 -12.62 5.61 12.74
C ARG A 48 -14.01 6.23 12.69
N GLU A 49 -14.21 7.25 11.85
CA GLU A 49 -15.49 7.95 11.72
C GLU A 49 -16.63 7.01 11.29
N ARG A 50 -16.32 6.00 10.48
CA ARG A 50 -17.28 5.01 9.99
C ARG A 50 -17.41 3.78 10.89
N GLY A 51 -16.65 3.70 11.99
CA GLY A 51 -16.61 2.53 12.88
C GLY A 51 -16.09 1.26 12.19
N LEU A 52 -15.22 1.41 11.19
CA LEU A 52 -14.64 0.31 10.44
C LEU A 52 -13.29 -0.12 11.01
N LYS A 53 -12.97 -1.39 10.85
CA LYS A 53 -11.65 -1.95 11.13
C LYS A 53 -10.87 -2.17 9.84
N VAL A 54 -9.55 -2.29 9.94
CA VAL A 54 -8.72 -2.77 8.84
C VAL A 54 -9.06 -4.24 8.56
N ARG A 55 -9.36 -4.56 7.30
CA ARG A 55 -9.87 -5.88 6.89
C ARG A 55 -8.83 -6.99 7.01
N ARG A 56 -7.58 -6.71 6.64
CA ARG A 56 -6.44 -7.63 6.74
C ARG A 56 -5.19 -6.86 7.23
N PRO A 57 -5.04 -6.62 8.55
CA PRO A 57 -3.90 -5.89 9.07
C PRO A 57 -2.55 -6.52 8.66
N THR A 58 -2.47 -7.85 8.61
CA THR A 58 -1.26 -8.59 8.20
C THR A 58 -0.89 -8.47 6.73
N HIS A 59 -1.76 -7.90 5.88
CA HIS A 59 -1.49 -7.58 4.47
C HIS A 59 -1.16 -6.10 4.27
N THR A 60 -1.10 -5.33 5.36
CA THR A 60 -0.68 -3.93 5.35
C THR A 60 0.64 -3.81 6.10
N LEU A 61 1.60 -3.09 5.53
CA LEU A 61 2.89 -2.82 6.16
C LEU A 61 3.17 -1.32 6.11
N ALA A 62 3.57 -0.76 7.24
CA ALA A 62 3.90 0.65 7.38
C ALA A 62 5.42 0.87 7.54
N THR A 63 5.91 1.96 6.99
CA THR A 63 7.26 2.49 7.25
C THR A 63 7.21 4.01 7.34
N MET A 64 8.28 4.60 7.88
CA MET A 64 8.47 6.05 7.97
C MET A 64 9.65 6.47 7.12
N ASP A 65 9.42 7.17 6.00
CA ASP A 65 10.50 7.50 5.05
C ASP A 65 10.43 8.88 4.37
N HIS A 66 9.29 9.60 4.41
CA HIS A 66 9.15 10.90 3.73
C HIS A 66 9.45 12.10 4.63
N SER A 67 9.10 12.01 5.91
CA SER A 67 9.16 13.11 6.89
C SER A 67 10.30 12.94 7.90
N ILE A 68 11.23 12.02 7.63
CA ILE A 68 12.41 11.77 8.47
C ILE A 68 13.51 12.77 8.14
N PRO A 69 14.07 13.49 9.14
CA PRO A 69 15.19 14.38 8.88
C PRO A 69 16.46 13.59 8.57
N THR A 70 17.37 14.19 7.80
CA THR A 70 18.70 13.62 7.54
C THR A 70 19.67 13.78 8.73
N THR A 71 19.23 14.41 9.82
CA THR A 71 19.99 14.54 11.06
C THR A 71 19.95 13.26 11.89
N PRO A 72 20.96 13.02 12.77
CA PRO A 72 20.92 11.91 13.71
C PRO A 72 19.62 11.87 14.52
N LEU A 73 19.07 10.67 14.74
CA LEU A 73 17.82 10.45 15.49
C LEU A 73 17.89 10.94 16.95
N SER A 74 19.09 11.11 17.50
CA SER A 74 19.31 11.69 18.82
C SER A 74 18.98 13.18 18.89
N ILE A 75 18.84 13.85 17.74
CA ILE A 75 18.51 15.27 17.65
C ILE A 75 16.99 15.41 17.53
N PRO A 76 16.33 16.17 18.41
CA PRO A 76 14.89 16.41 18.30
C PRO A 76 14.50 16.98 16.93
N MET A 77 13.38 16.50 16.39
CA MET A 77 12.83 17.04 15.14
C MET A 77 12.37 18.48 15.34
N ALA A 78 12.96 19.40 14.57
CA ALA A 78 12.58 20.81 14.59
C ALA A 78 11.23 21.05 13.89
N ASP A 79 10.92 20.24 12.86
CA ASP A 79 9.66 20.33 12.13
C ASP A 79 8.55 19.62 12.90
N THR A 80 7.70 20.42 13.54
CA THR A 80 6.55 19.95 14.31
C THR A 80 5.50 19.23 13.46
N GLN A 81 5.36 19.59 12.18
CA GLN A 81 4.40 18.95 11.28
C GLN A 81 4.89 17.55 10.90
N ALA A 82 6.17 17.44 10.54
CA ALA A 82 6.81 16.15 10.28
C ALA A 82 6.72 15.24 11.52
N ALA A 83 7.02 15.77 12.71
CA ALA A 83 6.90 15.01 13.95
C ALA A 83 5.47 14.51 14.20
N ALA A 84 4.46 15.36 13.97
CA ALA A 84 3.05 15.00 14.11
C ALA A 84 2.63 13.90 13.11
N GLN A 85 3.12 13.92 11.87
CA GLN A 85 2.82 12.86 10.89
C GLN A 85 3.36 11.51 11.34
N LEU A 86 4.60 11.48 11.83
CA LEU A 86 5.23 10.25 12.32
C LEU A 86 4.50 9.69 13.55
N GLN A 87 4.20 10.57 14.51
CA GLN A 87 3.43 10.19 15.69
C GLN A 87 2.05 9.64 15.28
N GLN A 88 1.36 10.33 14.36
CA GLN A 88 0.04 9.93 13.91
C GLN A 88 0.06 8.56 13.20
N LEU A 89 1.09 8.27 12.40
CA LEU A 89 1.25 6.94 11.79
C LEU A 89 1.46 5.86 12.86
N ALA A 90 2.31 6.11 13.86
CA ALA A 90 2.55 5.17 14.96
C ALA A 90 1.27 4.85 15.73
N GLU A 91 0.50 5.88 16.09
CA GLU A 91 -0.78 5.73 16.77
C GLU A 91 -1.79 4.95 15.92
N ASN A 92 -1.90 5.25 14.62
CA ASN A 92 -2.79 4.53 13.73
C ASN A 92 -2.38 3.06 13.56
N CYS A 93 -1.07 2.77 13.45
CA CYS A 93 -0.59 1.40 13.31
C CYS A 93 -0.87 0.57 14.58
N ASP A 94 -0.67 1.16 15.75
CA ASP A 94 -1.00 0.52 17.04
C ASP A 94 -2.52 0.30 17.18
N GLU A 95 -3.34 1.30 16.86
CA GLU A 95 -4.80 1.21 16.93
C GLU A 95 -5.40 0.12 16.02
N PHE A 96 -4.82 -0.04 14.82
CA PHE A 96 -5.36 -0.91 13.77
C PHE A 96 -4.58 -2.23 13.58
N ASP A 97 -3.69 -2.58 14.51
CA ASP A 97 -2.88 -3.81 14.49
C ASP A 97 -2.02 -3.96 13.23
N ILE A 98 -1.46 -2.85 12.71
CA ILE A 98 -0.59 -2.83 11.52
C ILE A 98 0.87 -2.85 11.94
N GLU A 99 1.65 -3.72 11.31
CA GLU A 99 3.09 -3.77 11.49
C GLU A 99 3.74 -2.48 10.97
N LEU A 100 4.56 -1.86 11.82
CA LEU A 100 5.25 -0.60 11.53
C LEU A 100 6.76 -0.75 11.74
N TYR A 101 7.53 -0.46 10.69
CA TYR A 101 8.96 -0.21 10.82
C TYR A 101 9.21 1.27 11.10
N GLY A 102 9.05 1.62 12.38
CA GLY A 102 9.18 2.98 12.90
C GLY A 102 10.64 3.45 13.01
N MET A 103 10.81 4.63 13.62
CA MET A 103 12.09 5.36 13.73
C MET A 103 13.27 4.54 14.26
N ASP A 104 13.01 3.64 15.20
CA ASP A 104 13.97 2.79 15.89
C ASP A 104 14.14 1.40 15.25
N SER A 105 13.32 1.06 14.26
CA SER A 105 13.37 -0.24 13.60
C SER A 105 14.61 -0.36 12.69
N PRO A 106 15.42 -1.42 12.81
CA PRO A 106 16.51 -1.70 11.87
C PRO A 106 16.01 -2.12 10.50
N MET A 107 14.72 -2.50 10.37
CA MET A 107 14.08 -2.87 9.10
C MET A 107 13.43 -1.68 8.39
N ARG A 108 13.49 -0.48 8.98
CA ARG A 108 12.97 0.74 8.36
C ARG A 108 13.81 1.11 7.14
N GLY A 109 13.13 1.61 6.13
CA GLY A 109 13.75 2.16 4.93
C GLY A 109 12.69 2.78 4.02
N ILE A 110 13.12 3.16 2.82
CA ILE A 110 12.23 3.70 1.78
C ILE A 110 11.15 2.67 1.47
N VAL A 111 9.89 3.09 1.41
CA VAL A 111 8.71 2.21 1.30
C VAL A 111 8.79 1.19 0.17
N HIS A 112 9.37 1.58 -0.98
CA HIS A 112 9.52 0.70 -2.14
C HIS A 112 10.82 -0.11 -2.16
N VAL A 113 11.74 0.14 -1.22
CA VAL A 113 12.96 -0.65 -1.02
C VAL A 113 12.71 -1.77 -0.01
N ILE A 114 12.04 -1.47 1.10
CA ILE A 114 11.80 -2.46 2.15
C ILE A 114 10.89 -3.61 1.72
N GLY A 115 9.96 -3.35 0.79
CA GLY A 115 9.03 -4.36 0.31
C GLY A 115 9.76 -5.57 -0.29
N PRO A 116 10.61 -5.39 -1.31
CA PRO A 116 11.42 -6.46 -1.85
C PRO A 116 12.51 -6.96 -0.91
N GLU A 117 13.21 -6.06 -0.19
CA GLU A 117 14.33 -6.44 0.69
C GLU A 117 13.90 -7.40 1.81
N LEU A 118 12.70 -7.20 2.36
CA LEU A 118 12.14 -8.03 3.43
C LEU A 118 11.27 -9.17 2.90
N GLY A 119 11.28 -9.41 1.58
CA GLY A 119 10.51 -10.48 0.94
C GLY A 119 8.99 -10.29 1.01
N ARG A 120 8.50 -9.08 1.24
CA ARG A 120 7.05 -8.77 1.25
C ARG A 120 6.52 -8.65 -0.18
N THR A 121 7.33 -8.10 -1.07
CA THR A 121 7.05 -8.07 -2.52
C THR A 121 7.40 -9.42 -3.12
N GLN A 122 6.41 -10.13 -3.65
CA GLN A 122 6.59 -11.42 -4.31
C GLN A 122 5.98 -11.43 -5.73
N PRO A 123 6.51 -12.27 -6.65
CA PRO A 123 5.96 -12.40 -7.99
C PRO A 123 4.49 -12.79 -7.98
N GLY A 124 3.72 -12.20 -8.89
CA GLY A 124 2.29 -12.49 -9.06
C GLY A 124 1.35 -11.69 -8.16
N MET A 125 1.85 -10.88 -7.23
CA MET A 125 1.01 -10.08 -6.33
C MET A 125 0.36 -8.87 -7.00
N THR A 126 -0.75 -8.40 -6.44
CA THR A 126 -1.24 -7.03 -6.57
C THR A 126 -0.75 -6.17 -5.39
N ILE A 127 -0.08 -5.06 -5.69
CA ILE A 127 0.57 -4.22 -4.66
C ILE A 127 0.18 -2.76 -4.84
N VAL A 128 -0.26 -2.11 -3.77
CA VAL A 128 -0.66 -0.70 -3.79
C VAL A 128 -0.04 0.08 -2.65
N CYS A 129 0.13 1.37 -2.84
CA CYS A 129 0.58 2.32 -1.84
C CYS A 129 0.07 3.71 -2.21
N GLY A 130 -0.09 4.57 -1.21
CA GLY A 130 -0.35 6.00 -1.41
C GLY A 130 0.85 6.78 -1.98
N ASP A 131 1.68 6.16 -2.82
CA ASP A 131 2.88 6.75 -3.43
C ASP A 131 2.91 6.47 -4.94
N SER A 132 3.30 7.46 -5.75
CA SER A 132 3.33 7.35 -7.21
C SER A 132 4.34 6.34 -7.75
N HIS A 133 5.38 6.00 -6.98
CA HIS A 133 6.49 5.13 -7.40
C HIS A 133 6.26 3.64 -7.09
N THR A 134 5.05 3.27 -6.68
CA THR A 134 4.67 1.89 -6.37
C THR A 134 4.90 0.93 -7.54
N SER A 135 4.93 1.43 -8.78
CA SER A 135 5.30 0.65 -9.97
C SER A 135 6.69 0.01 -9.90
N THR A 136 7.57 0.46 -9.00
CA THR A 136 8.87 -0.15 -8.69
C THR A 136 8.76 -1.65 -8.42
N HIS A 137 7.70 -2.10 -7.74
CA HIS A 137 7.50 -3.53 -7.44
C HIS A 137 7.19 -4.37 -8.68
N GLY A 138 6.82 -3.74 -9.81
CA GLY A 138 6.66 -4.42 -11.09
C GLY A 138 7.94 -5.10 -11.59
N ALA A 139 9.12 -4.65 -11.15
CA ALA A 139 10.40 -5.31 -11.42
C ALA A 139 10.46 -6.76 -10.88
N PHE A 140 9.61 -7.11 -9.91
CA PHE A 140 9.50 -8.43 -9.31
C PHE A 140 8.36 -9.27 -9.89
N GLY A 141 7.76 -8.83 -11.00
CA GLY A 141 6.63 -9.54 -11.62
C GLY A 141 5.32 -9.41 -10.85
N ALA A 142 5.15 -8.32 -10.10
CA ALA A 142 3.89 -7.94 -9.45
C ALA A 142 3.11 -6.91 -10.29
N LEU A 143 1.80 -6.87 -10.16
CA LEU A 143 0.96 -5.77 -10.63
C LEU A 143 0.91 -4.69 -9.54
N ALA A 144 1.74 -3.65 -9.69
CA ALA A 144 1.91 -2.65 -8.65
C ALA A 144 1.66 -1.22 -9.15
N PHE A 145 0.88 -0.44 -8.40
CA PHE A 145 0.50 0.92 -8.80
C PHE A 145 0.14 1.80 -7.60
N GLY A 146 0.38 3.11 -7.75
CA GLY A 146 0.06 4.10 -6.73
C GLY A 146 -1.44 4.38 -6.69
N ILE A 147 -1.96 4.68 -5.50
CA ILE A 147 -3.38 4.95 -5.25
C ILE A 147 -3.58 6.26 -4.48
N GLY A 148 -4.76 6.86 -4.59
CA GLY A 148 -5.12 8.06 -3.83
C GLY A 148 -5.50 7.76 -2.38
N THR A 149 -5.55 8.78 -1.52
CA THR A 149 -5.93 8.63 -0.10
C THR A 149 -7.30 7.97 0.12
N SER A 150 -8.30 8.29 -0.70
CA SER A 150 -9.62 7.63 -0.61
C SER A 150 -9.55 6.15 -1.00
N GLU A 151 -8.65 5.79 -1.90
CA GLU A 151 -8.41 4.40 -2.28
C GLU A 151 -7.63 3.65 -1.19
N VAL A 152 -6.70 4.32 -0.49
CA VAL A 152 -6.01 3.76 0.70
C VAL A 152 -7.07 3.35 1.74
N GLU A 153 -8.05 4.23 2.02
CA GLU A 153 -9.18 3.90 2.90
C GLU A 153 -9.97 2.68 2.41
N HIS A 154 -10.28 2.61 1.10
CA HIS A 154 -10.99 1.47 0.53
C HIS A 154 -10.23 0.15 0.69
N VAL A 155 -8.92 0.16 0.46
CA VAL A 155 -8.07 -1.03 0.62
C VAL A 155 -7.99 -1.42 2.10
N LEU A 156 -7.79 -0.46 3.01
CA LEU A 156 -7.81 -0.74 4.45
C LEU A 156 -9.16 -1.36 4.88
N ALA A 157 -10.28 -0.81 4.42
CA ALA A 157 -11.61 -1.26 4.83
C ALA A 157 -12.05 -2.60 4.21
N SER A 158 -11.52 -2.99 3.03
CA SER A 158 -12.06 -4.12 2.25
C SER A 158 -11.03 -5.12 1.73
N GLN A 159 -9.73 -4.79 1.78
CA GLN A 159 -8.65 -5.47 1.08
C GLN A 159 -8.86 -5.55 -0.45
N CYS A 160 -9.72 -4.70 -0.99
CA CYS A 160 -10.04 -4.66 -2.40
C CYS A 160 -10.01 -3.22 -2.91
N LEU A 161 -9.87 -3.08 -4.22
CA LEU A 161 -9.93 -1.80 -4.90
C LEU A 161 -10.74 -1.90 -6.19
N LEU A 162 -11.55 -0.89 -6.48
CA LEU A 162 -12.25 -0.79 -7.75
C LEU A 162 -11.26 -0.30 -8.82
N GLN A 163 -11.04 -1.11 -9.85
CA GLN A 163 -10.13 -0.76 -10.94
C GLN A 163 -10.71 -1.14 -12.30
N HIS A 164 -10.53 -0.24 -13.27
CA HIS A 164 -10.70 -0.59 -14.68
C HIS A 164 -9.42 -1.22 -15.19
N GLN A 165 -9.53 -2.30 -15.97
CA GLN A 165 -8.35 -2.94 -16.55
C GLN A 165 -7.58 -1.92 -17.41
N PRO A 166 -6.32 -1.60 -17.04
CA PRO A 166 -5.52 -0.69 -17.83
C PRO A 166 -5.28 -1.23 -19.23
N LYS A 167 -5.15 -0.32 -20.20
CA LYS A 167 -4.61 -0.68 -21.51
C LYS A 167 -3.11 -0.89 -21.35
N HIS A 168 -2.62 -2.07 -21.71
CA HIS A 168 -1.19 -2.36 -21.73
C HIS A 168 -0.62 -2.05 -23.13
N SER A 169 0.58 -1.48 -23.18
CA SER A 169 1.33 -1.30 -24.42
C SER A 169 2.30 -2.46 -24.60
N LYS A 170 1.86 -3.47 -25.36
CA LYS A 170 2.58 -4.70 -25.77
C LYS A 170 3.12 -5.61 -24.67
#